data_AF-A0A925RZV8-F1
#
_entry.id   AF-A0A925RZV8-F1
#
_cell.length_a   1.000
_cell.length_b   1.000
_cell.length_c   1.000
_cell.angle_alpha   90.00
_cell.angle_beta   90.00
_cell.angle_gamma   90.00
#
_symmetry.space_group_name_H-M   'P 1'
#
loop_
_entity.id
_entity.type
_entity.pdbx_description
1 polymer ?
#
loop_
_entity_poly.entity_id
_entity_poly.type
_entity_poly.pdbx_seq_one_letter_code
_entity_poly.pdbx_strand_id
1 'polypeptide(L)' 'MQTVVFGKSDVENALSKMNDAQLNKLAFGAIELDATGKILKYNAIEGEITGRDPKAVIGKNFFTDVAPCTNRPE' A
#
# COMPACT_ATOMS: atom_id res chain seq x y z
N MET A 1 -7.08 19.57 3.26
CA MET A 1 -6.87 18.19 2.76
C MET A 1 -5.96 18.28 1.55
N GLN A 2 -4.85 17.55 1.53
CA GLN A 2 -3.96 17.50 0.37
C GLN A 2 -4.49 16.44 -0.59
N THR A 3 -5.00 16.84 -1.74
CA THR A 3 -5.50 15.91 -2.75
C THR A 3 -4.32 15.30 -3.49
N VAL A 4 -4.00 14.04 -3.15
CA VAL A 4 -3.05 13.23 -3.92
C VAL A 4 -3.84 12.52 -5.01
N VAL A 5 -3.46 12.76 -6.26
CA VAL A 5 -4.10 12.14 -7.43
C VAL A 5 -3.26 10.93 -7.83
N PHE A 6 -3.93 9.82 -8.11
CA PHE A 6 -3.29 8.61 -8.62
C PHE A 6 -2.50 8.90 -9.90
N GLY A 7 -1.27 8.38 -9.99
CA GLY A 7 -0.43 8.51 -11.19
C GLY A 7 0.25 9.88 -11.40
N LYS A 8 0.21 10.79 -10.42
CA LYS A 8 1.00 12.04 -10.50
C LYS A 8 2.50 11.76 -10.38
N SER A 9 3.31 12.53 -11.10
CA SER A 9 4.77 12.39 -11.18
C SER A 9 5.52 12.49 -9.85
N ASP A 10 4.93 13.14 -8.84
CA ASP A 10 5.54 13.41 -7.53
C ASP A 10 4.80 12.68 -6.39
N VAL A 11 4.07 11.60 -6.72
CA VAL A 11 3.24 10.88 -5.74
C VAL A 11 4.07 10.31 -4.59
N GLU A 12 5.26 9.80 -4.89
CA GLU A 12 6.21 9.25 -3.92
C GLU A 12 6.64 10.28 -2.87
N ASN A 13 7.03 11.49 -3.28
CA ASN A 13 7.37 12.60 -2.37
C ASN A 13 6.20 13.00 -1.46
N ALA A 14 4.97 12.92 -1.97
CA ALA A 14 3.77 13.18 -1.18
C ALA A 14 3.50 12.06 -0.17
N LEU A 15 3.60 10.80 -0.59
CA LEU A 15 3.33 9.61 0.24
C LEU A 15 4.39 9.43 1.35
N SER A 16 5.67 9.70 1.07
CA SER A 16 6.75 9.58 2.08
C SER A 16 6.56 10.51 3.30
N LYS A 17 5.76 11.57 3.15
CA LYS A 17 5.45 12.53 4.24
C LYS A 17 4.17 12.18 4.99
N MET A 18 3.44 11.14 4.57
CA MET A 18 2.17 10.75 5.17
C MET A 18 2.36 9.71 6.28
N ASN A 19 1.66 9.95 7.39
CA ASN A 19 1.42 8.93 8.41
C ASN A 19 0.25 8.01 8.02
N ASP A 20 0.04 6.93 8.78
CA ASP A 20 -1.01 5.94 8.52
C ASP A 20 -2.41 6.55 8.45
N ALA A 21 -2.71 7.52 9.31
CA ALA A 21 -4.02 8.19 9.31
C ALA A 21 -4.25 9.04 8.06
N GLN A 22 -3.18 9.59 7.45
CA GLN A 22 -3.24 10.30 6.18
C GLN A 22 -3.36 9.33 5.00
N LEU A 23 -2.62 8.21 5.02
CA LEU A 23 -2.71 7.16 4.00
C LEU A 23 -4.10 6.52 3.94
N ASN A 24 -4.76 6.37 5.08
CA ASN A 24 -6.14 5.85 5.17
C ASN A 24 -7.19 6.81 4.60
N LYS A 25 -6.83 8.06 4.27
CA LYS A 25 -7.72 9.05 3.63
C LYS A 25 -7.51 9.17 2.13
N LEU A 26 -6.60 8.38 1.56
CA LEU A 26 -6.42 8.35 0.10
C LEU A 26 -7.68 7.81 -0.57
N ALA A 27 -7.90 8.21 -1.82
CA ALA A 27 -9.01 7.71 -2.63
C ALA A 27 -8.68 6.38 -3.34
N PHE A 28 -7.51 5.79 -3.05
CA PHE A 28 -7.00 4.57 -3.67
C PHE A 28 -6.21 3.73 -2.67
N GLY A 29 -6.05 2.46 -3.00
CA GLY A 29 -5.24 1.52 -2.25
C GLY A 29 -3.76 1.87 -2.33
N ALA A 30 -3.07 1.83 -1.18
CA ALA A 30 -1.65 2.13 -1.09
C ALA A 30 -0.94 1.09 -0.22
N ILE A 31 0.10 0.49 -0.80
CA ILE A 31 0.98 -0.48 -0.15
C ILE A 31 2.41 0.02 -0.26
N GLU A 32 3.12 0.05 0.86
CA GLU A 32 4.55 0.34 0.91
C GLU A 32 5.30 -0.97 1.19
N LEU A 33 6.24 -1.33 0.33
CA LEU A 33 7.07 -2.53 0.46
C LEU A 33 8.52 -2.13 0.67
N ASP A 34 9.28 -2.94 1.41
CA ASP A 34 10.74 -2.88 1.34
C ASP A 34 11.28 -3.62 0.10
N ALA A 35 12.59 -3.54 -0.11
CA ALA A 35 13.26 -4.15 -1.27
C ALA A 35 13.14 -5.68 -1.34
N THR A 36 12.73 -6.34 -0.26
CA THR A 36 12.50 -7.80 -0.21
C THR A 36 11.04 -8.17 -0.43
N GLY A 37 10.16 -7.17 -0.56
CA GLY A 37 8.72 -7.35 -0.70
C GLY A 37 7.97 -7.44 0.64
N LYS A 38 8.61 -7.14 1.78
CA LYS A 38 7.93 -7.10 3.07
C LYS A 38 7.03 -5.88 3.15
N ILE A 39 5.79 -6.08 3.58
CA ILE A 39 4.81 -5.00 3.74
C ILE A 39 5.18 -4.13 4.94
N LEU A 40 5.44 -2.85 4.67
CA LEU A 40 5.70 -1.81 5.66
C LEU A 40 4.44 -1.04 6.02
N LYS A 41 3.64 -0.69 5.00
CA LYS A 41 2.34 -0.02 5.16
C LYS A 41 1.30 -0.62 4.24
N TYR A 42 0.06 -0.60 4.71
CA TYR A 42 -1.10 -1.09 3.99
C TYR A 42 -2.29 -0.25 4.44
N ASN A 43 -2.90 0.53 3.54
CA ASN A 43 -3.97 1.44 3.94
C ASN A 43 -5.35 0.75 4.00
N ALA A 44 -6.31 1.42 4.64
CA ALA A 44 -7.67 0.93 4.81
C ALA A 44 -8.37 0.65 3.47
N ILE A 45 -8.21 1.53 2.48
CA ILE A 45 -8.82 1.39 1.16
C ILE A 45 -8.36 0.11 0.45
N GLU A 46 -7.06 -0.20 0.51
CA GLU A 46 -6.55 -1.46 -0.06
C GLU A 46 -7.18 -2.67 0.65
N GLY A 47 -7.38 -2.58 1.97
CA GLY A 47 -8.07 -3.61 2.75
C GLY A 47 -9.51 -3.81 2.32
N GLU A 48 -10.23 -2.72 2.06
CA GLU A 48 -11.60 -2.74 1.55
C GLU A 48 -11.69 -3.33 0.13
N ILE A 49 -10.75 -2.98 -0.75
CA ILE A 49 -10.70 -3.49 -2.14
C ILE A 49 -10.41 -5.00 -2.17
N THR A 50 -9.46 -5.44 -1.34
CA THR A 50 -8.93 -6.82 -1.38
C THR A 50 -9.57 -7.77 -0.38
N GLY A 51 -10.38 -7.27 0.54
CA GLY A 51 -10.98 -8.03 1.64
C GLY A 51 -9.97 -8.44 2.73
N ARG A 52 -8.86 -7.72 2.88
CA ARG A 52 -7.78 -8.04 3.83
C ARG A 52 -7.78 -7.06 5.00
N ASP A 53 -7.48 -7.55 6.19
CA ASP A 53 -7.17 -6.68 7.34
C ASP A 53 -5.74 -6.13 7.19
N PRO A 54 -5.55 -4.81 7.06
CA PRO A 54 -4.22 -4.19 7.00
C PRO A 54 -3.29 -4.65 8.13
N LYS A 55 -3.80 -4.78 9.36
CA LYS A 55 -2.97 -5.17 10.52
C LYS A 55 -2.50 -6.62 10.44
N ALA A 56 -3.26 -7.48 9.77
CA ALA A 56 -2.93 -8.90 9.61
C ALA A 56 -1.92 -9.17 8.49
N VAL A 57 -1.66 -8.18 7.62
CA VAL A 57 -0.75 -8.31 6.47
C VAL A 57 0.56 -7.54 6.64
N ILE A 58 0.59 -6.47 7.44
CA ILE A 58 1.82 -5.74 7.76
C ILE A 58 2.87 -6.70 8.32
N GLY A 59 4.09 -6.64 7.78
CA GLY A 59 5.22 -7.49 8.16
C GLY A 59 5.34 -8.80 7.39
N LYS A 60 4.31 -9.23 6.64
CA LYS A 60 4.39 -10.39 5.74
C LYS A 60 5.02 -10.02 4.41
N ASN A 61 5.45 -11.02 3.64
CA ASN A 61 5.91 -10.79 2.27
C ASN A 61 4.70 -10.68 1.31
N PHE A 62 4.66 -9.60 0.54
CA PHE A 62 3.57 -9.33 -0.37
C PHE A 62 3.48 -10.37 -1.49
N PHE A 63 4.60 -10.76 -2.07
CA PHE A 63 4.63 -11.64 -3.25
C PHE A 63 4.49 -13.11 -2.88
N THR A 64 4.89 -13.55 -1.68
CA THR A 64 4.82 -14.97 -1.32
C THR A 64 3.65 -15.31 -0.40
N ASP A 65 3.28 -14.42 0.52
CA ASP A 65 2.31 -14.73 1.58
C ASP A 65 0.94 -14.09 1.34
N VAL A 66 0.94 -12.86 0.84
CA VAL A 66 -0.28 -12.05 0.74
C VAL A 66 -0.89 -12.17 -0.65
N ALA A 67 -0.14 -11.87 -1.70
CA ALA A 67 -0.60 -11.82 -3.08
C ALA A 67 0.26 -12.71 -4.00
N PRO A 68 0.25 -14.05 -3.84
CA PRO A 68 1.07 -14.95 -4.65
C PRO A 68 0.78 -14.88 -6.16
N CYS A 69 -0.40 -14.42 -6.54
CA CYS A 69 -0.74 -14.17 -7.94
C CYS A 69 0.08 -13.04 -8.60
N THR A 70 0.75 -12.18 -7.82
CA THR A 70 1.62 -11.12 -8.33
C THR A 70 3.08 -11.54 -8.43
N ASN A 71 3.45 -12.73 -7.95
CA ASN A 71 4.81 -13.25 -8.02
C ASN A 71 5.12 -13.85 -9.41
N ARG A 72 5.20 -12.98 -10.40
CA ARG A 72 5.34 -13.33 -11.81
C ARG A 72 5.98 -12.17 -12.62
N PRO A 73 6.54 -12.41 -13.81
CA PRO A 73 7.41 -11.44 -14.51
C PRO A 73 6.73 -10.28 -15.27
N GLU A 74 5.40 -10.28 -15.43
CA GLU A 74 4.64 -9.26 -16.19
C GLU A 74 4.78 -7.82 -15.67
#